data_AF-A0A560V906-F1
#
_entry.id   AF-A0A560V906-F1
#
_cell.length_a   1.000
_cell.length_b   1.000
_cell.length_c   1.000
_cell.angle_alpha   90.00
_cell.angle_beta   90.00
_cell.angle_gamma   90.00
#
_symmetry.space_group_name_H-M   'P 1'
#
loop_
_entity.id
_entity.type
_entity.pdbx_description
1 polymer ?
#
loop_
_entity_poly.entity_id
_entity_poly.type
_entity_poly.pdbx_seq_one_letter_code
_entity_poly.pdbx_strand_id
1 'polypeptide(L)'
;MYKKGTALELQFSPRRLGEARGQPLSLGLSGEDAGRLYRALDAYLAAAPAQGAEPLVVSLDDEGEVHAPVPAHALDSAAAEAEPNQPVPSVVEFRQFVCLICGWIYDEASGDPEHGLAPGTRWEAVPDDWRCPLCDVGKEDFALMAF
;
A
#
# COMPACT_ATOMS: atom_id res chain seq x y z
N MET A 1 -2.78 33.50 -1.33
CA MET A 1 -3.33 33.27 -2.69
C MET A 1 -2.26 32.60 -3.55
N TYR A 2 -2.37 31.29 -3.80
CA TYR A 2 -1.61 30.66 -4.88
C TYR A 2 -2.44 30.74 -6.16
N LYS A 3 -1.84 31.24 -7.25
CA LYS A 3 -2.51 31.39 -8.55
C LYS A 3 -2.66 30.03 -9.22
N LYS A 4 -3.70 29.90 -10.05
CA LYS A 4 -3.89 28.83 -11.05
C LYS A 4 -2.56 28.43 -11.69
N GLY A 5 -2.05 27.26 -11.32
CA GLY A 5 -0.86 26.65 -11.90
C GLY A 5 -1.18 25.21 -12.29
N THR A 6 -0.44 24.68 -13.25
CA THR A 6 -0.45 23.25 -13.56
C THR A 6 -0.02 22.46 -12.33
N ALA A 7 -0.81 21.45 -11.96
CA ALA A 7 -0.41 20.47 -10.95
C ALA A 7 0.30 19.29 -11.64
N LEU A 8 1.33 18.77 -10.98
CA LEU A 8 2.05 17.54 -11.33
C LEU A 8 1.97 16.65 -10.09
N GLU A 9 1.43 15.45 -10.25
CA GLU A 9 1.41 14.42 -9.22
C GLU A 9 2.47 13.36 -9.55
N LEU A 10 3.28 13.01 -8.56
CA LEU A 10 4.32 11.98 -8.69
C LEU A 10 3.92 10.76 -7.86
N GLN A 11 3.68 9.64 -8.54
CA GLN A 11 3.35 8.37 -7.89
C GLN A 11 4.59 7.48 -7.83
N PHE A 12 4.91 6.97 -6.65
CA PHE A 12 6.09 6.13 -6.43
C PHE A 12 5.91 5.24 -5.20
N SER A 13 6.61 4.11 -5.20
CA SER A 13 6.55 3.12 -4.14
C SER A 13 7.35 3.59 -2.93
N PRO A 14 6.93 3.28 -1.69
CA PRO A 14 7.67 3.64 -0.47
C PRO A 14 9.13 3.17 -0.48
N ARG A 15 9.44 2.11 -1.23
CA ARG A 15 10.81 1.59 -1.48
C ARG A 15 11.75 2.61 -2.14
N ARG A 16 11.25 3.65 -2.82
CA ARG A 16 12.06 4.72 -3.43
C ARG A 16 12.45 5.83 -2.43
N LEU A 17 11.91 5.80 -1.20
CA LEU A 17 12.28 6.69 -0.12
C LEU A 17 13.49 6.15 0.64
N GLY A 18 14.46 7.01 0.90
CA GLY A 18 15.64 6.69 1.72
C GLY A 18 16.10 7.90 2.54
N GLU A 19 17.38 7.92 2.91
CA GLU A 19 18.01 9.08 3.53
C GLU A 19 19.08 9.67 2.62
N ALA A 20 19.00 10.97 2.35
CA ALA A 20 19.99 11.70 1.56
C ALA A 20 20.41 12.98 2.27
N ARG A 21 21.72 13.11 2.53
CA ARG A 21 22.32 14.26 3.23
C ARG A 21 21.66 14.55 4.60
N GLY A 22 21.29 13.50 5.34
CA GLY A 22 20.65 13.61 6.66
C GLY A 22 19.17 14.05 6.62
N GLN A 23 18.54 14.06 5.45
CA GLN A 23 17.09 14.23 5.33
C GLN A 23 16.44 12.85 5.18
N PRO A 24 15.63 12.40 6.16
CA PRO A 24 14.83 11.18 6.01
C PRO A 24 13.72 11.40 4.98
N LEU A 25 13.24 10.30 4.39
CA LEU A 25 12.20 10.28 3.34
C LEU A 25 12.59 11.05 2.06
N SER A 26 13.89 11.05 1.71
CA SER A 26 14.35 11.60 0.43
C SER A 26 14.01 10.67 -0.73
N LEU A 27 13.33 11.18 -1.76
CA LEU A 27 13.06 10.45 -3.01
C LEU A 27 14.30 10.49 -3.93
N GLY A 28 14.86 9.32 -4.24
CA GLY A 28 15.99 9.21 -5.16
C GLY A 28 15.55 9.24 -6.63
N LEU A 29 15.66 10.40 -7.30
CA LEU A 29 15.41 10.54 -8.74
C LEU A 29 16.67 10.21 -9.55
N SER A 30 16.56 9.25 -10.48
CA SER A 30 17.62 8.93 -11.44
C SER A 30 17.61 9.89 -12.64
N GLY A 31 18.66 9.85 -13.46
CA GLY A 31 18.69 10.58 -14.73
C GLY A 31 17.62 10.11 -15.73
N GLU A 32 17.21 8.84 -15.65
CA GLU A 32 16.14 8.29 -16.47
C GLU A 32 14.77 8.81 -16.02
N ASP A 33 14.54 8.90 -14.71
CA ASP A 33 13.32 9.48 -14.12
C ASP A 33 13.19 10.96 -14.51
N ALA A 34 14.28 11.73 -14.44
CA ALA A 34 14.31 13.11 -14.91
C ALA A 34 13.98 13.21 -16.41
N GLY A 35 14.44 12.27 -17.23
CA GLY A 35 14.12 12.17 -18.66
C GLY A 35 12.68 11.72 -18.96
N ARG A 36 12.08 10.86 -18.14
CA ARG A 36 10.65 10.52 -18.18
C ARG A 36 9.80 11.76 -17.84
N LEU A 37 10.09 12.41 -16.71
CA LEU A 37 9.40 13.60 -16.24
C LEU A 37 9.45 14.76 -17.23
N TYR A 38 10.63 15.05 -17.78
CA TYR A 38 10.80 16.13 -18.76
C TYR A 38 9.93 15.90 -20.00
N ARG A 39 9.93 14.69 -20.57
CA ARG A 39 9.11 14.35 -21.75
C ARG A 39 7.61 14.41 -21.47
N ALA A 40 7.16 13.94 -20.30
CA ALA A 40 5.76 14.03 -19.90
C ALA A 40 5.29 15.49 -19.75
N LEU A 41 6.11 16.32 -19.10
CA LEU A 41 5.84 17.76 -18.94
C LEU A 41 5.84 18.52 -20.27
N ASP A 42 6.81 18.24 -21.15
CA ASP A 42 6.91 18.86 -22.48
C ASP A 42 5.68 18.53 -23.34
N ALA A 43 5.28 17.26 -23.40
CA ALA A 43 4.07 16.83 -24.11
C ALA A 43 2.79 17.45 -23.51
N TYR A 44 2.67 17.50 -22.18
CA TYR A 44 1.52 18.12 -21.51
C TYR A 44 1.44 19.62 -21.79
N LEU A 45 2.56 20.35 -21.74
CA LEU A 45 2.59 21.79 -22.05
C LEU A 45 2.34 22.08 -23.53
N ALA A 46 2.83 21.23 -24.43
CA ALA A 46 2.56 21.32 -25.87
C ALA A 46 1.07 21.11 -26.21
N ALA A 47 0.34 20.34 -25.40
CA ALA A 47 -1.11 20.17 -25.52
C ALA A 47 -1.93 21.40 -25.07
N ALA A 48 -1.28 22.45 -24.55
CA ALA A 48 -1.89 23.70 -24.09
C ALA A 48 -3.15 23.55 -23.20
N PRO A 49 -3.09 22.74 -22.12
CA PRO A 49 -4.24 22.39 -21.30
C PRO A 49 -4.87 23.62 -20.61
N ALA A 50 -6.20 23.54 -20.43
CA ALA A 50 -6.99 24.62 -19.86
C ALA A 50 -6.58 24.95 -18.41
N GLN A 51 -6.81 26.20 -17.99
CA GLN A 51 -6.53 26.62 -16.62
C GLN A 51 -7.42 25.87 -15.61
N GLY A 52 -6.82 25.01 -14.79
CA GLY A 52 -7.55 24.13 -13.88
C GLY A 52 -7.87 22.75 -14.47
N ALA A 53 -7.15 22.35 -15.53
CA ALA A 53 -7.06 20.94 -15.93
C ALA A 53 -6.56 20.06 -14.76
N GLU A 54 -6.90 18.77 -14.83
CA GLU A 54 -6.49 17.78 -13.84
C GLU A 54 -4.95 17.68 -13.73
N PRO A 55 -4.41 17.30 -12.56
CA PRO A 55 -2.97 17.13 -12.40
C PRO A 55 -2.41 16.15 -13.43
N LEU A 56 -1.27 16.48 -14.04
CA LEU A 56 -0.49 15.51 -14.79
C LEU A 56 0.04 14.47 -13.79
N VAL A 57 -0.43 13.23 -13.88
CA VAL A 57 0.07 12.12 -13.06
C VAL A 57 1.25 11.47 -13.78
N VAL A 58 2.39 11.34 -13.09
CA VAL A 58 3.56 10.60 -13.59
C VAL A 58 3.98 9.57 -12.55
N SER A 59 3.88 8.29 -12.93
CA SER A 59 4.43 7.18 -12.17
C SER A 59 5.95 7.11 -12.34
N LEU A 60 6.67 6.96 -11.23
CA LEU A 60 8.11 6.78 -11.17
C LEU A 60 8.50 5.34 -10.79
N ASP A 61 7.53 4.47 -10.54
CA ASP A 61 7.76 3.04 -10.48
C ASP A 61 7.63 2.48 -11.90
N ASP A 62 8.75 2.00 -12.45
CA ASP A 62 8.81 1.44 -13.80
C ASP A 62 9.96 0.42 -13.84
N GLU A 63 9.66 -0.83 -13.47
CA GLU A 63 10.18 -1.94 -14.26
C GLU A 63 9.24 -2.02 -15.46
N GLY A 64 9.71 -1.56 -16.62
CA GLY A 64 8.83 -1.30 -17.76
C GLY A 64 8.18 -2.56 -18.31
N GLU A 65 6.87 -2.71 -18.06
CA GLU A 65 6.02 -3.65 -18.79
C GLU A 65 4.57 -3.13 -18.90
N VAL A 66 4.05 -3.11 -20.12
CA VAL A 66 2.66 -2.69 -20.40
C VAL A 66 1.76 -3.90 -20.23
N HIS A 67 1.28 -4.14 -19.00
CA HIS A 67 0.50 -5.34 -18.71
C HIS A 67 -0.96 -5.25 -19.15
N ALA A 68 -1.21 -5.65 -20.40
CA ALA A 68 -2.49 -6.19 -20.86
C ALA A 68 -2.44 -7.75 -20.83
N PRO A 69 -3.57 -8.46 -20.66
CA PRO A 69 -3.56 -9.64 -19.78
C PRO A 69 -3.40 -11.03 -20.45
N VAL A 70 -2.90 -11.99 -19.63
CA VAL A 70 -2.96 -13.48 -19.69
C VAL A 70 -2.31 -14.23 -20.90
N PRO A 71 -1.97 -15.55 -20.79
CA PRO A 71 -1.97 -16.49 -19.64
C PRO A 71 -0.63 -17.24 -19.39
N ALA A 72 -0.63 -18.18 -18.43
CA ALA A 72 0.53 -18.98 -17.99
C ALA A 72 0.99 -20.11 -18.95
N HIS A 73 2.30 -20.47 -18.92
CA HIS A 73 2.82 -21.78 -18.45
C HIS A 73 4.33 -21.99 -18.78
N ALA A 74 5.04 -22.71 -17.88
CA ALA A 74 6.33 -23.42 -18.05
C ALA A 74 7.62 -22.59 -18.32
N LEU A 75 8.86 -22.93 -17.91
CA LEU A 75 9.52 -23.89 -16.97
C LEU A 75 10.97 -23.32 -16.73
N ASP A 76 11.90 -23.77 -15.87
CA ASP A 76 12.06 -25.00 -15.07
C ASP A 76 12.98 -24.79 -13.81
N SER A 77 13.04 -25.81 -12.96
CA SER A 77 14.07 -26.32 -12.00
C SER A 77 15.44 -25.63 -11.80
N ALA A 78 16.16 -25.77 -10.66
CA ALA A 78 15.93 -26.25 -9.26
C ALA A 78 17.27 -26.00 -8.49
N ALA A 79 17.49 -26.16 -7.16
CA ALA A 79 16.73 -26.56 -5.96
C ALA A 79 17.22 -25.64 -4.79
N ALA A 80 17.02 -25.84 -3.48
CA ALA A 80 16.41 -26.86 -2.62
C ALA A 80 15.74 -26.11 -1.43
N GLU A 81 14.42 -26.21 -1.20
CA GLU A 81 13.71 -27.22 -0.37
C GLU A 81 13.82 -26.96 1.15
N ALA A 82 12.77 -27.05 1.99
CA ALA A 82 11.35 -27.40 1.82
C ALA A 82 10.64 -27.14 3.19
N GLU A 83 9.32 -27.04 3.43
CA GLU A 83 8.05 -26.70 2.73
C GLU A 83 6.93 -26.82 3.83
N PRO A 84 5.61 -26.51 3.65
CA PRO A 84 4.94 -26.12 2.42
C PRO A 84 3.95 -24.94 2.45
N ASN A 85 3.77 -24.39 1.25
CA ASN A 85 2.51 -23.85 0.71
C ASN A 85 1.20 -24.38 1.35
N GLN A 86 0.30 -23.48 1.73
CA GLN A 86 -1.14 -23.77 1.90
C GLN A 86 -1.95 -22.77 1.07
N PRO A 87 -2.88 -23.21 0.19
CA PRO A 87 -3.72 -22.31 -0.58
C PRO A 87 -4.81 -21.71 0.32
N VAL A 88 -4.76 -20.40 0.57
CA VAL A 88 -5.85 -19.71 1.30
C VAL A 88 -7.12 -19.68 0.43
N PRO A 89 -8.24 -20.29 0.88
CA PRO A 89 -9.42 -20.43 0.04
C PRO A 89 -10.28 -19.15 0.07
N SER A 90 -10.87 -18.83 -1.09
CA SER A 90 -12.10 -18.04 -1.27
C SER A 90 -12.27 -16.80 -0.38
N VAL A 91 -12.02 -15.62 -0.95
CA VAL A 91 -12.19 -14.29 -0.33
C VAL A 91 -13.51 -14.18 0.45
N VAL A 92 -13.41 -14.34 1.77
CA VAL A 92 -14.44 -13.92 2.71
C VAL A 92 -14.08 -12.47 3.08
N GLU A 93 -15.01 -11.53 2.95
CA GLU A 93 -14.76 -10.14 3.36
C GLU A 93 -14.56 -10.09 4.88
N PHE A 94 -13.30 -10.07 5.29
CA PHE A 94 -12.84 -9.86 6.65
C PHE A 94 -12.55 -8.37 6.87
N ARG A 95 -12.89 -7.88 8.06
CA ARG A 95 -12.70 -6.49 8.44
C ARG A 95 -11.41 -6.32 9.26
N GLN A 96 -10.86 -5.12 9.24
CA GLN A 96 -9.72 -4.73 10.08
C GLN A 96 -10.14 -3.62 11.04
N PHE A 97 -9.61 -3.66 12.26
CA PHE A 97 -9.93 -2.71 13.32
C PHE A 97 -8.64 -2.15 13.92
N VAL A 98 -8.57 -0.84 14.13
CA VAL A 98 -7.40 -0.17 14.70
C VAL A 98 -7.71 0.36 16.10
N CYS A 99 -6.83 0.05 17.05
CA CYS A 99 -6.86 0.62 18.40
C CYS A 99 -6.53 2.12 18.32
N LEU A 100 -7.46 2.96 18.74
CA LEU A 100 -7.32 4.42 18.70
C LEU A 100 -6.28 4.97 19.69
N ILE A 101 -5.85 4.14 20.66
CA ILE A 101 -4.92 4.52 21.73
C ILE A 101 -3.46 4.25 21.35
N CYS A 102 -3.18 3.14 20.66
CA CYS A 102 -1.81 2.72 20.33
C CYS A 102 -1.54 2.43 18.85
N GLY A 103 -2.58 2.42 18.00
CA GLY A 103 -2.45 2.11 16.57
C GLY A 103 -2.26 0.63 16.22
N TRP A 104 -2.39 -0.29 17.19
CA TRP A 104 -2.37 -1.73 16.91
C TRP A 104 -3.58 -2.14 16.07
N ILE A 105 -3.38 -3.02 15.08
CA ILE A 105 -4.40 -3.42 14.11
C ILE A 105 -4.78 -4.89 14.35
N TYR A 106 -6.07 -5.11 14.60
CA TYR A 106 -6.70 -6.42 14.55
C TYR A 106 -7.17 -6.71 13.11
N ASP A 107 -6.87 -7.91 12.64
CA ASP A 107 -7.31 -8.41 11.33
C ASP A 107 -8.17 -9.67 11.57
N GLU A 108 -9.45 -9.65 11.17
CA GLU A 108 -10.34 -10.80 11.41
C GLU A 108 -9.88 -12.08 10.70
N ALA A 109 -9.16 -11.98 9.58
CA ALA A 109 -8.67 -13.16 8.84
C ALA A 109 -7.49 -13.81 9.58
N SER A 110 -6.59 -12.99 10.13
CA SER A 110 -5.39 -13.43 10.86
C SER A 110 -5.70 -13.82 12.32
N GLY A 111 -6.70 -13.17 12.92
CA GLY A 111 -6.98 -13.29 14.35
C GLY A 111 -5.85 -12.73 15.21
N ASP A 112 -5.76 -13.22 16.45
CA ASP A 112 -4.66 -13.00 17.37
C ASP A 112 -4.45 -14.26 18.24
N PRO A 113 -3.82 -15.31 17.68
CA PRO A 113 -3.78 -16.63 18.32
C PRO A 113 -2.99 -16.65 19.63
N GLU A 114 -2.00 -15.76 19.78
CA GLU A 114 -1.18 -15.62 20.98
C GLU A 114 -2.01 -15.08 22.17
N HIS A 115 -3.02 -14.26 21.89
CA HIS A 115 -3.94 -13.69 22.88
C HIS A 115 -5.35 -14.32 22.81
N GLY A 116 -5.47 -15.53 22.26
CA GLY A 116 -6.67 -16.38 22.33
C GLY A 116 -7.75 -16.13 21.27
N LEU A 117 -7.50 -15.31 20.24
CA LEU A 117 -8.41 -15.12 19.11
C LEU A 117 -7.94 -15.94 17.91
N ALA A 118 -8.67 -16.97 17.51
CA ALA A 118 -8.29 -17.80 16.37
C ALA A 118 -8.32 -17.02 15.04
N PRO A 119 -7.57 -17.45 14.00
CA PRO A 119 -7.70 -16.90 12.67
C PRO A 119 -9.13 -17.09 12.14
N GLY A 120 -9.69 -16.08 11.48
CA GLY A 120 -11.08 -16.03 11.05
C GLY A 120 -12.09 -15.58 12.13
N THR A 121 -11.65 -15.26 13.35
CA THR A 121 -12.53 -14.69 14.38
C THR A 121 -13.05 -13.32 13.94
N ARG A 122 -14.38 -13.19 13.85
CA ARG A 122 -15.04 -11.90 13.59
C ARG A 122 -14.96 -10.99 14.79
N TRP A 123 -14.91 -9.68 14.58
CA TRP A 123 -14.93 -8.68 15.65
C TRP A 123 -16.16 -8.83 16.55
N GLU A 124 -17.30 -9.20 15.98
CA GLU A 124 -18.54 -9.51 16.71
C GLU A 124 -18.39 -10.70 17.66
N ALA A 125 -17.48 -11.64 17.37
CA ALA A 125 -17.17 -12.81 18.19
C ALA A 125 -16.00 -12.62 19.16
N VAL A 126 -15.24 -11.52 19.06
CA VAL A 126 -14.21 -11.15 20.06
C VAL A 126 -14.89 -10.89 21.41
N PRO A 127 -14.46 -11.52 22.53
CA PRO A 127 -15.04 -11.29 23.85
C PRO A 127 -14.97 -9.83 24.29
N ASP A 128 -15.94 -9.38 25.08
CA ASP A 128 -16.00 -7.98 25.57
C ASP A 128 -14.88 -7.66 26.58
N ASP A 129 -14.44 -8.68 27.34
CA ASP A 129 -13.32 -8.57 28.29
C ASP A 129 -11.94 -8.79 27.64
N TRP A 130 -11.88 -9.02 26.32
CA TRP A 130 -10.61 -9.05 25.59
C TRP A 130 -10.00 -7.64 25.53
N ARG A 131 -8.69 -7.53 25.71
CA ARG A 131 -7.95 -6.27 25.78
C ARG A 131 -6.85 -6.20 24.73
N CYS A 132 -6.58 -5.00 24.25
CA CYS A 132 -5.54 -4.73 23.27
C CYS A 132 -4.16 -5.23 23.78
N PRO A 133 -3.48 -6.16 23.08
CA PRO A 133 -2.24 -6.77 23.57
C PRO A 133 -1.08 -5.78 23.74
N LEU A 134 -1.16 -4.61 23.08
CA LEU A 134 -0.13 -3.58 23.14
C LEU A 134 -0.35 -2.54 24.25
N CYS A 135 -1.59 -2.32 24.71
CA CYS A 135 -1.90 -1.21 25.63
C CYS A 135 -3.05 -1.46 26.62
N ASP A 136 -3.57 -2.67 26.72
CA ASP A 136 -4.55 -3.15 27.71
C ASP A 136 -5.91 -2.42 27.76
N VAL A 137 -6.26 -1.68 26.70
CA VAL A 137 -7.56 -1.01 26.56
C VAL A 137 -8.63 -1.95 26.01
N GLY A 138 -9.90 -1.60 26.24
CA GLY A 138 -11.05 -2.43 25.88
C GLY A 138 -11.36 -2.45 24.38
N LYS A 139 -12.28 -3.33 24.01
CA LYS A 139 -12.82 -3.46 22.65
C LYS A 139 -13.50 -2.18 22.15
N GLU A 140 -13.97 -1.33 23.07
CA GLU A 140 -14.61 -0.04 22.79
C GLU A 140 -13.67 1.01 22.17
N ASP A 141 -12.35 0.90 22.40
CA ASP A 141 -11.33 1.83 21.91
C ASP A 141 -10.83 1.53 20.48
N PHE A 142 -11.54 0.66 19.75
CA PHE A 142 -11.18 0.26 18.39
C PHE A 142 -12.16 0.82 17.34
N ALA A 143 -11.62 1.32 16.24
CA ALA A 143 -12.39 1.76 15.07
C ALA A 143 -12.24 0.79 13.89
N LEU A 144 -13.33 0.56 13.16
CA LEU A 144 -13.29 -0.15 11.88
C LEU A 144 -12.46 0.65 10.87
N MET A 145 -11.47 0.01 10.25
CA MET A 145 -10.78 0.56 9.08
C MET A 145 -11.60 0.27 7.83
N ALA A 146 -12.27 1.29 7.31
CA ALA A 146 -12.88 1.30 5.99
C ALA A 146 -12.01 2.13 5.04
N PHE A 147 -11.76 1.59 3.85
CA PHE A 147 -11.02 2.23 2.76
C PHE A 147 -11.98 2.60 1.62
#